data_AF-A0A4Y5YTC4-F1
#
_entry.id   AF-A0A4Y5YTC4-F1
#
_cell.length_a   1.000
_cell.length_b   1.000
_cell.length_c   1.000
_cell.angle_alpha   90.00
_cell.angle_beta   90.00
_cell.angle_gamma   90.00
#
_symmetry.space_group_name_H-M   'P 1'
#
loop_
_entity.id
_entity.type
_entity.pdbx_description
1 polymer ?
#
loop_
_entity_poly.entity_id
_entity_poly.type
_entity_poly.pdbx_seq_one_letter_code
_entity_poly.pdbx_strand_id
1 'polypeptide(L)'
;MPRLGADELGVEAIQAGRAPFYRFSYGGYHIAMNTTQDQTFQYKCPATGTGIDCVTGAKTALPKMRQVGPGQTVILFDPDARA
;
A
#
# COMPACT_ATOMS: atom_id res chain seq x y z
N MET A 1 -50.14 2.53 6.28
CA MET A 1 -48.92 1.86 5.82
C MET A 1 -47.99 2.88 5.17
N PRO A 2 -46.93 3.40 5.82
CA PRO A 2 -45.93 4.22 5.16
C PRO A 2 -44.62 3.44 4.91
N ARG A 3 -44.07 3.60 3.69
CA ARG A 3 -42.70 3.24 3.32
C ARG A 3 -41.74 4.21 4.02
N LEU A 4 -40.77 3.70 4.76
CA LEU A 4 -39.70 4.52 5.35
C LEU A 4 -38.50 4.48 4.40
N GLY A 5 -38.28 5.62 3.73
CA GLY A 5 -37.03 5.88 3.03
C GLY A 5 -35.91 6.14 4.04
N ALA A 6 -34.72 5.66 3.69
CA ALA A 6 -33.44 6.17 4.17
C ALA A 6 -32.46 5.97 2.99
N ASP A 7 -32.63 6.80 1.97
CA ASP A 7 -31.56 7.10 1.02
C ASP A 7 -30.71 8.14 1.72
N GLU A 8 -29.61 7.71 2.35
CA GLU A 8 -28.48 8.52 2.85
C GLU A 8 -27.58 7.61 3.71
N LEU A 9 -26.89 6.66 3.08
CA LEU A 9 -25.72 6.04 3.70
C LEU A 9 -24.60 7.08 3.72
N GLY A 10 -24.50 7.75 4.87
CA GLY A 10 -23.44 8.63 5.36
C GLY A 10 -22.34 9.00 4.35
N VAL A 11 -22.31 10.28 3.98
CA VAL A 11 -21.08 10.94 3.54
C VAL A 11 -20.05 10.79 4.66
N GLU A 12 -19.22 9.77 4.57
CA GLU A 12 -18.02 9.62 5.38
C GLU A 12 -16.99 10.65 4.88
N ALA A 13 -17.13 11.89 5.33
CA ALA A 13 -16.08 12.88 5.20
C ALA A 13 -14.97 12.57 6.22
N ILE A 14 -14.21 11.49 5.98
CA ILE A 14 -12.96 11.21 6.70
C ILE A 14 -11.87 12.15 6.14
N GLN A 15 -11.93 13.43 6.49
CA GLN A 15 -10.87 14.39 6.25
C GLN A 15 -9.85 14.39 7.41
N ALA A 16 -9.36 13.21 7.78
CA ALA A 16 -8.08 13.10 8.48
C ALA A 16 -7.00 12.93 7.40
N GLY A 17 -6.54 14.05 6.81
CA GLY A 17 -5.42 14.15 5.86
C GLY A 17 -4.98 12.85 5.17
N ARG A 18 -5.83 12.27 4.31
CA ARG A 18 -5.48 11.06 3.55
C ARG A 18 -4.39 11.44 2.54
N ALA A 19 -3.14 11.11 2.85
CA ALA A 19 -2.10 11.15 1.84
C ALA A 19 -2.44 10.10 0.76
N PRO A 20 -2.36 10.42 -0.53
CA PRO A 20 -2.73 9.49 -1.60
C PRO A 20 -1.80 8.27 -1.66
N PHE A 21 -0.60 8.38 -1.08
CA PHE A 21 0.40 7.33 -1.08
C PHE A 21 1.21 7.32 0.22
N TYR A 22 1.22 6.17 0.91
CA TYR A 22 1.98 5.96 2.14
C TYR A 22 3.18 5.07 1.89
N ARG A 23 4.29 5.37 2.59
CA ARG A 23 5.49 4.54 2.61
C ARG A 23 5.96 4.38 4.05
N PHE A 24 6.28 3.17 4.45
CA PHE A 24 6.75 2.86 5.79
C PHE A 24 7.83 1.77 5.75
N SER A 25 8.74 1.79 6.72
CA SER A 25 9.78 0.76 6.83
C SER A 25 10.05 0.43 8.29
N TYR A 26 10.03 -0.86 8.65
CA TYR A 26 10.21 -1.32 10.03
C TYR A 26 10.62 -2.79 10.08
N GLY A 27 11.62 -3.12 10.90
CA GLY A 27 12.01 -4.52 11.15
C GLY A 27 12.32 -5.33 9.89
N GLY A 28 12.90 -4.69 8.87
CA GLY A 28 13.16 -5.28 7.55
C GLY A 28 11.97 -5.28 6.58
N TYR A 29 10.78 -4.88 7.02
CA TYR A 29 9.65 -4.69 6.12
C TYR A 29 9.68 -3.32 5.47
N HIS A 30 9.38 -3.26 4.17
CA HIS A 30 9.18 -2.06 3.39
C HIS A 30 7.80 -2.11 2.75
N ILE A 31 6.95 -1.15 3.11
CA ILE A 31 5.55 -1.11 2.71
C ILE A 31 5.29 0.15 1.92
N ALA A 32 4.57 0.00 0.81
CA ALA A 32 4.04 1.10 0.03
C ALA A 32 2.55 0.85 -0.22
N MET A 33 1.70 1.81 0.14
CA MET A 33 0.25 1.67 0.04
C MET A 33 -0.34 2.83 -0.74
N ASN A 34 -1.09 2.50 -1.78
CA ASN A 34 -1.89 3.44 -2.53
C ASN A 34 -3.32 3.44 -1.99
N THR A 35 -3.79 4.59 -1.51
CA THR A 35 -5.13 4.77 -0.94
C THR A 35 -6.09 5.49 -1.89
N THR A 36 -5.62 5.84 -3.10
CA THR A 36 -6.44 6.42 -4.17
C THR A 36 -7.26 5.34 -4.87
N GLN A 37 -8.29 5.78 -5.60
CA GLN A 37 -9.17 4.91 -6.39
C GLN A 37 -8.89 5.01 -7.90
N ASP A 38 -8.07 5.98 -8.31
CA ASP A 38 -7.90 6.40 -9.70
C ASP A 38 -6.42 6.58 -10.13
N GLN A 39 -5.48 6.65 -9.18
CA GLN A 39 -4.07 6.92 -9.49
C GLN A 39 -3.20 5.68 -9.34
N THR A 40 -2.13 5.61 -10.12
CA THR A 40 -1.09 4.59 -10.00
C THR A 40 0.23 5.27 -9.65
N PHE A 41 0.90 4.79 -8.61
CA PHE A 41 2.19 5.34 -8.17
C PHE A 41 3.34 4.43 -8.56
N GLN A 42 4.52 5.03 -8.75
CA GLN A 42 5.76 4.29 -8.88
C GLN A 42 6.44 4.19 -7.50
N TYR A 43 6.81 2.98 -7.12
CA TYR A 43 7.51 2.71 -5.87
C TYR A 43 8.80 1.96 -6.12
N LYS A 44 9.88 2.49 -5.54
CA LYS A 44 11.18 1.84 -5.44
C LYS A 44 11.51 1.64 -3.96
N CYS A 45 11.81 0.40 -3.57
CA CYS A 45 12.28 0.12 -2.22
C CYS A 45 13.63 0.82 -1.99
N PRO A 46 13.85 1.49 -0.84
CA PRO A 46 15.13 2.11 -0.53
C PRO A 46 16.22 1.08 -0.23
N ALA A 47 15.87 -0.13 0.20
CA ALA A 47 16.81 -1.21 0.41
C ALA A 47 17.36 -1.77 -0.93
N THR A 48 18.56 -2.34 -0.83
CA THR A 48 19.25 -2.97 -1.96
C THR A 48 19.26 -4.49 -1.80
N GLY A 49 19.71 -5.23 -2.81
CA GLY A 49 19.76 -6.69 -2.74
C GLY A 49 18.44 -7.38 -3.08
N THR A 50 18.28 -8.60 -2.57
CA THR A 50 17.15 -9.49 -2.86
C THR A 50 16.35 -9.73 -1.59
N GLY A 51 15.04 -9.54 -1.68
CA GLY A 51 14.10 -9.78 -0.59
C GLY A 51 12.95 -10.66 -1.03
N ILE A 52 11.90 -10.66 -0.23
CA ILE A 52 10.66 -11.40 -0.48
C ILE A 52 9.53 -10.41 -0.77
N ASP A 53 8.78 -10.65 -1.83
CA ASP A 53 7.47 -10.04 -2.02
C ASP A 53 6.45 -10.79 -1.17
N CYS A 54 5.95 -10.18 -0.10
CA CYS A 54 5.08 -10.86 0.85
C CYS A 54 3.66 -11.08 0.31
N VAL A 55 3.27 -10.44 -0.80
CA VAL A 55 1.97 -10.67 -1.44
C VAL A 55 2.01 -11.97 -2.26
N THR A 56 3.12 -12.22 -2.94
CA THR A 56 3.29 -13.40 -3.82
C THR A 56 4.11 -14.54 -3.20
N GLY A 57 4.87 -14.26 -2.15
CA GLY A 57 5.86 -15.17 -1.56
C GLY A 57 7.16 -15.31 -2.38
N ALA A 58 7.28 -14.61 -3.51
CA ALA A 58 8.41 -14.77 -4.42
C ALA A 58 9.64 -13.98 -3.99
N LYS A 59 10.83 -14.49 -4.32
CA LYS A 59 12.07 -13.71 -4.25
C LYS A 59 12.04 -12.61 -5.29
N THR A 60 12.50 -11.42 -4.93
CA THR A 60 12.53 -10.27 -5.83
C THR A 60 13.66 -9.32 -5.47
N ALA A 61 14.21 -8.63 -6.47
CA ALA A 61 15.08 -7.50 -6.20
C ALA A 61 14.29 -6.42 -5.43
N LEU A 62 14.82 -5.98 -4.29
CA LEU A 62 14.24 -4.90 -3.50
C LEU A 62 14.18 -3.58 -4.30
N PRO A 63 15.26 -3.10 -4.94
CA PRO A 63 15.25 -1.82 -5.64
C PRO A 63 14.52 -1.83 -6.99
N LYS A 64 13.82 -2.93 -7.33
CA LYS A 64 12.97 -3.02 -8.53
C LYS A 64 11.86 -1.96 -8.46
N MET A 65 11.70 -1.20 -9.53
CA MET A 65 10.57 -0.28 -9.67
C MET A 65 9.26 -1.08 -9.79
N ARG A 66 8.27 -0.73 -8.99
CA ARG A 66 6.94 -1.36 -8.99
C ARG A 66 5.87 -0.30 -9.21
N GLN A 67 4.83 -0.69 -9.93
CA GLN A 67 3.61 0.10 -10.02
C GLN A 67 2.69 -0.32 -8.87
N VAL A 68 2.14 0.66 -8.17
CA VAL A 68 1.17 0.47 -7.10
C VAL A 68 -0.13 1.09 -7.56
N GLY A 69 -1.01 0.24 -8.11
CA GLY A 69 -2.31 0.66 -8.63
C GLY A 69 -3.27 1.10 -7.51
N PRO A 70 -4.46 1.60 -7.87
CA PRO A 70 -5.47 2.03 -6.91
C PRO A 70 -5.78 0.96 -5.86
N GLY A 71 -5.80 1.35 -4.58
CA GLY A 71 -6.04 0.45 -3.45
C GLY A 71 -4.98 -0.63 -3.20
N GLN A 72 -3.90 -0.69 -4.01
CA GLN A 72 -2.89 -1.73 -3.87
C GLN A 72 -1.90 -1.43 -2.75
N THR A 73 -1.37 -2.50 -2.17
CA THR A 73 -0.28 -2.45 -1.18
C THR A 73 0.85 -3.37 -1.63
N VAL A 74 2.06 -2.82 -1.65
CA VAL A 74 3.31 -3.57 -1.83
C VAL A 74 3.92 -3.79 -0.47
N ILE A 75 4.25 -5.04 -0.16
CA ILE A 75 4.92 -5.43 1.09
C ILE A 75 6.15 -6.23 0.70
N LEU A 76 7.32 -5.69 1.02
CA LEU A 76 8.60 -6.34 0.77
C LEU A 76 9.29 -6.63 2.10
N PHE A 77 9.94 -7.77 2.21
CA PHE A 77 10.78 -8.12 3.35
C PHE A 77 12.24 -8.24 2.91
N ASP A 78 13.09 -7.48 3.59
CA ASP A 78 14.54 -7.56 3.51
C ASP A 78 15.06 -8.51 4.62
N PRO A 79 15.52 -9.72 4.28
CA PRO A 79 16.07 -10.65 5.26
C PRO A 79 17.40 -10.17 5.85
N ASP A 80 18.14 -9.31 5.15
CA ASP A 80 19.45 -8.81 5.58
C ASP A 80 19.33 -7.63 6.56
N ALA A 81 18.15 -7.00 6.66
CA ALA A 81 17.91 -5.90 7.61
C ALA A 81 17.97 -6.31 9.10
N ARG A 82 18.06 -7.60 9.40
CA ARG A 82 18.17 -8.15 10.75
C ARG A 82 19.60 -8.62 11.10
N ALA A 83 20.53 -8.55 10.15
CA ALA A 83 21.93 -8.96 10.33
C ALA A 83 22.77 -7.89 11.04
#